data_AF-A0A973M2Z9-F1
#
_entry.id   AF-A0A973M2Z9-F1
#
_cell.length_a   1.000
_cell.length_b   1.000
_cell.length_c   1.000
_cell.angle_alpha   90.00
_cell.angle_beta   90.00
_cell.angle_gamma   90.00
#
_symmetry.space_group_name_H-M   'P 1'
#
loop_
_entity.id
_entity.type
_entity.pdbx_description
1 polymer ?
#
loop_
_entity_poly.entity_id
_entity_poly.type
_entity_poly.pdbx_seq_one_letter_code
_entity_poly.pdbx_strand_id
1 'polypeptide(L)' 'AERVYEGVEEPLTAEDVADVIRYAVTVPHHVNLDDIVIRPVAQAAAHKLIRRT' A
#
# COMPACT_ATOMS: atom_id res chain seq x y z
N ALA A 1 -10.25 -11.48 -5.28
CA ALA A 1 -9.55 -10.60 -4.32
C ALA A 1 -10.51 -9.80 -3.44
N GLU A 2 -11.76 -9.58 -3.86
CA GLU A 2 -12.74 -8.71 -3.18
C GLU A 2 -13.10 -9.13 -1.73
N ARG A 3 -13.28 -10.44 -1.48
CA ARG A 3 -13.64 -10.96 -0.15
C ARG A 3 -12.62 -10.73 0.97
N VAL A 4 -11.37 -10.38 0.65
CA VAL A 4 -10.31 -10.18 1.67
C VAL A 4 -10.34 -8.74 2.22
N TYR A 5 -10.87 -7.80 1.43
CA TYR A 5 -10.94 -6.37 1.74
C TYR A 5 -12.35 -5.88 2.12
N GLU A 6 -13.36 -6.77 2.13
CA GLU A 6 -14.69 -6.45 2.65
C GLU A 6 -14.61 -5.91 4.08
N GLY A 7 -15.08 -4.67 4.28
CA GLY A 7 -15.10 -3.97 5.57
C GLY A 7 -13.79 -3.27 5.97
N VAL A 8 -12.79 -3.20 5.10
CA VAL A 8 -11.59 -2.37 5.29
C VAL A 8 -11.88 -0.95 4.80
N GLU A 9 -11.71 0.03 5.68
CA GLU A 9 -11.78 1.45 5.32
C GLU A 9 -10.54 1.80 4.49
N GLU A 10 -10.75 2.30 3.26
CA GLU A 10 -9.70 2.72 2.32
C GLU A 10 -8.61 1.65 2.09
N PRO A 11 -8.94 0.50 1.46
CA PRO A 11 -7.93 -0.50 1.12
C PRO A 11 -6.96 0.04 0.07
N LEU A 12 -5.73 -0.48 0.07
CA LEU A 12 -4.78 -0.24 -1.03
C LEU A 12 -5.42 -0.66 -2.35
N THR A 13 -5.43 0.26 -3.30
CA THR A 13 -5.92 0.04 -4.66
C THR A 13 -4.76 -0.34 -5.60
N ALA A 14 -5.08 -0.80 -6.81
CA ALA A 14 -4.05 -1.08 -7.81
C ALA A 14 -3.35 0.23 -8.24
N GLU A 15 -4.09 1.32 -8.27
CA GLU A 15 -3.64 2.66 -8.60
C GLU A 15 -2.57 3.15 -7.60
N ASP A 16 -2.77 2.92 -6.29
CA ASP A 16 -1.79 3.30 -5.27
C ASP A 16 -0.44 2.59 -5.48
N VAL A 17 -0.47 1.30 -5.85
CA VAL A 17 0.74 0.53 -6.16
C VAL A 17 1.42 1.07 -7.41
N ALA A 18 0.65 1.39 -8.45
CA ALA A 18 1.18 1.95 -9.69
C ALA A 18 1.86 3.31 -9.46
N ASP A 19 1.29 4.16 -8.60
CA ASP A 19 1.89 5.45 -8.25
C ASP A 19 3.20 5.32 -7.49
N VAL A 20 3.31 4.34 -6.59
CA VAL A 20 4.55 4.03 -5.87
C VAL A 20 5.63 3.54 -6.83
N ILE A 21 5.27 2.69 -7.80
CA ILE A 21 6.19 2.25 -8.86
C ILE A 21 6.66 3.43 -9.70
N ARG A 22 5.73 4.30 -10.13
CA ARG A 22 6.06 5.53 -10.87
C ARG A 22 7.05 6.39 -10.09
N TYR A 23 6.84 6.57 -8.79
CA TYR A 23 7.79 7.30 -7.94
C TYR A 23 9.16 6.62 -7.93
N ALA A 24 9.20 5.31 -7.66
CA ALA A 24 10.45 4.56 -7.56
C ALA A 24 11.33 4.64 -8.81
N VAL A 25 10.73 4.73 -10.00
CA VAL A 25 11.48 4.83 -11.27
C VAL A 25 11.80 6.28 -11.70
N THR A 26 11.24 7.28 -11.02
CA THR A 26 11.43 8.71 -11.36
C THR A 26 12.25 9.50 -10.34
N VAL A 27 12.70 8.87 -9.25
CA VAL A 27 13.58 9.53 -8.27
C VAL A 27 14.90 10.01 -8.89
N PRO A 28 15.55 11.04 -8.33
CA PRO A 28 16.85 11.50 -8.79
C PRO A 28 17.90 10.39 -8.78
N HIS A 29 18.86 10.43 -9.70
CA HIS A 29 19.89 9.39 -9.90
C HIS A 29 20.72 9.03 -8.66
N HIS A 30 20.83 9.91 -7.68
CA HIS A 30 21.59 9.68 -6.44
C HIS A 30 20.73 9.06 -5.33
N VAL A 31 19.44 8.82 -5.59
CA VAL A 31 18.51 8.20 -4.65
C VAL A 31 18.37 6.73 -5.02
N ASN A 32 18.54 5.87 -4.02
CA ASN A 32 18.36 4.44 -4.15
C ASN A 32 17.28 3.99 -3.15
N LEU A 33 16.31 3.21 -3.63
CA LEU A 33 15.24 2.63 -2.82
C LEU A 33 15.46 1.12 -2.79
N ASP A 34 16.03 0.60 -1.69
CA ASP A 34 16.38 -0.82 -1.57
C ASP A 34 15.16 -1.72 -1.28
N ASP A 35 14.21 -1.24 -0.48
CA ASP A 35 12.96 -1.93 -0.18
C ASP A 35 11.84 -0.91 0.08
N ILE A 36 10.63 -1.20 -0.42
CA ILE A 36 9.46 -0.36 -0.28
C ILE A 36 8.28 -1.23 0.18
N VAL A 37 7.83 -0.99 1.41
CA VAL A 37 6.67 -1.66 2.00
C VAL A 37 5.50 -0.68 2.08
N ILE A 38 4.44 -0.94 1.31
CA ILE A 38 3.20 -0.16 1.32
C ILE A 38 2.06 -0.93 1.97
N ARG A 39 1.26 -0.23 2.79
CA ARG A 39 0.11 -0.78 3.54
C ARG A 39 -0.97 0.29 3.68
N PRO A 40 -2.27 -0.07 3.69
CA PRO A 40 -3.32 0.89 4.02
C PRO A 40 -3.19 1.30 5.49
N VAL A 41 -3.59 2.54 5.83
CA VAL A 41 -3.50 3.07 7.20
C VAL A 41 -4.31 2.22 8.20
N ALA A 42 -5.44 1.67 7.75
CA ALA A 42 -6.26 0.74 8.53
C ALA A 42 -5.56 -0.60 8.87
N GLN A 43 -4.36 -0.85 8.32
CA GLN A 43 -3.54 -2.03 8.54
C GLN A 43 -2.17 -1.67 9.13
N ALA A 44 -2.14 -1.39 10.44
CA ALA A 44 -0.91 -1.04 11.16
C ALA A 44 0.14 -2.17 11.20
N ALA A 45 -0.28 -3.43 11.02
CA ALA A 45 0.61 -4.59 10.87
C ALA A 45 -0.07 -5.65 10.00
N ALA A 46 0.71 -6.55 9.38
CA ALA A 46 0.18 -7.62 8.51
C ALA A 46 -0.95 -8.43 9.17
N HIS A 47 -0.94 -8.53 10.51
CA HIS A 47 -1.93 -9.25 11.32
C HIS A 47 -2.94 -8.35 12.06
N LYS A 48 -2.90 -7.03 11.89
CA LYS A 48 -3.84 -6.08 12.51
C LYS A 48 -4.63 -5.37 11.41
N LEU A 49 -5.77 -5.94 11.06
CA LEU A 49 -6.78 -5.33 10.18
C LEU A 49 -7.93 -4.84 11.04
N ILE A 50 -8.19 -3.52 11.03
CA ILE A 50 -9.39 -2.95 11.65
C ILE A 50 -10.54 -3.07 10.65
N ARG A 51 -11.62 -3.74 11.05
CA ARG A 51 -12.87 -3.83 10.28
C ARG A 51 -13.97 -3.14 11.07
N ARG A 52 -14.71 -2.23 10.45
CA ARG A 52 -15.88 -1.58 11.07
C ARG A 52 -17.12 -2.40 10.67
N THR A 53 -17.73 -3.07 11.64
CA THR A 53 -18.94 -3.90 11.48
C THR A 53 -20.15 -3.06 11.13
#